data_AF-A0AAW0KL34-F1
#
_entry.id   AF-A0AAW0KL34-F1
#
_cell.length_a   1.000
_cell.length_b   1.000
_cell.length_c   1.000
_cell.angle_alpha   90.00
_cell.angle_beta   90.00
_cell.angle_gamma   90.00
#
_symmetry.space_group_name_H-M   'P 1'
#
loop_
_entity.id
_entity.type
_entity.pdbx_description
1 polymer ?
#
loop_
_entity_poly.entity_id
_entity_poly.type
_entity_poly.pdbx_seq_one_letter_code
_entity_poly.pdbx_strand_id
1 'polypeptide(L)'
;MASGAGNNGTTATATGSPCGACKFLRRKCATDCIFAPYFCSEQGPARFAAIHKVFGASNVSKLLLHVPVHDRCEAVVTIAYEAQARIRDPVYGCVAHIFALQQQVACLQAQLLQVKAQLAQSLIDSRNIENQWTGNNVAGVPMVPTYPTYMNPISPQSSLESIDHSNDGMYMQEIQSCRENCSVQPCSKKRPYGNDLGQLGELQALALRMMRN
;
A
#
# COMPACT_ATOMS: atom_id res chain seq x y z
N MET A 1 -1.44 -19.34 -61.70
CA MET A 1 -1.86 -18.08 -61.06
C MET A 1 -2.00 -18.34 -59.57
N ALA A 2 -0.90 -18.41 -58.82
CA ALA A 2 -0.12 -17.31 -58.23
C ALA A 2 -0.85 -16.62 -57.07
N SER A 3 -0.43 -16.99 -55.86
CA SER A 3 -0.18 -16.22 -54.63
C SER A 3 -1.16 -15.17 -54.11
N GLY A 4 -1.45 -15.27 -52.80
CA GLY A 4 -2.02 -14.21 -51.97
C GLY A 4 -2.03 -14.57 -50.48
N ALA A 5 -0.85 -14.71 -49.88
CA ALA A 5 -0.70 -14.80 -48.43
C ALA A 5 -0.91 -13.42 -47.80
N GLY A 6 -1.89 -13.30 -46.91
CA GLY A 6 -2.14 -12.12 -46.09
C GLY A 6 -2.12 -12.52 -44.61
N ASN A 7 -0.98 -12.32 -43.95
CA ASN A 7 -0.84 -12.43 -42.51
C ASN A 7 -1.77 -11.41 -41.84
N ASN A 8 -2.66 -11.88 -40.96
CA ASN A 8 -3.27 -11.03 -39.95
C ASN A 8 -3.16 -11.74 -38.61
N GLY A 9 -2.57 -11.04 -37.64
CA GLY A 9 -2.20 -11.58 -36.34
C GLY A 9 -3.36 -12.26 -35.63
N THR A 10 -3.24 -13.57 -35.46
CA THR A 10 -4.10 -14.40 -34.62
C THR A 10 -3.83 -14.08 -33.15
N THR A 11 -4.42 -13.00 -32.62
CA THR A 11 -4.66 -12.90 -31.17
C THR A 11 -5.88 -13.74 -30.84
N ALA A 12 -5.63 -14.94 -30.35
CA ALA A 12 -6.66 -15.83 -29.85
C ALA A 12 -7.36 -15.21 -28.63
N THR A 13 -8.63 -14.81 -28.78
CA THR A 13 -9.67 -14.82 -27.74
C THR A 13 -11.05 -14.76 -28.42
N ALA A 14 -11.42 -15.80 -29.15
CA ALA A 14 -12.77 -15.92 -29.69
C ALA A 14 -13.24 -17.38 -29.73
N THR A 15 -13.60 -17.92 -28.57
CA THR A 15 -14.53 -19.07 -28.47
C THR A 15 -15.34 -19.04 -27.17
N GLY A 16 -16.53 -18.43 -27.22
CA GLY A 16 -17.74 -18.91 -26.51
C GLY A 16 -18.05 -18.42 -25.10
N SER A 17 -17.09 -18.06 -24.24
CA SER A 17 -17.39 -17.74 -22.83
C SER A 17 -17.64 -16.25 -22.58
N PRO A 18 -18.66 -15.87 -21.79
CA PRO A 18 -18.86 -14.47 -21.41
C PRO A 18 -17.77 -14.01 -20.44
N CYS A 19 -17.31 -12.76 -20.58
CA CYS A 19 -16.40 -12.16 -19.59
C CYS A 19 -17.03 -12.13 -18.19
N GLY A 20 -16.21 -11.99 -17.14
CA GLY A 20 -16.66 -12.00 -15.75
C GLY A 20 -17.78 -11.01 -15.43
N ALA A 21 -17.74 -9.82 -16.05
CA ALA A 21 -18.81 -8.83 -15.94
C ALA A 21 -20.13 -9.32 -16.57
N CYS A 22 -20.08 -9.84 -17.80
CA CYS A 22 -21.27 -10.36 -18.48
C CYS A 22 -21.80 -11.64 -17.82
N LYS A 23 -20.92 -12.48 -17.27
CA LYS A 23 -21.26 -13.66 -16.46
C LYS A 23 -22.02 -13.24 -15.20
N PHE A 24 -21.55 -12.23 -14.47
CA PHE A 24 -22.25 -11.66 -13.33
C PHE A 24 -23.60 -11.06 -13.70
N LEU A 25 -23.66 -10.27 -14.78
CA LEU A 25 -24.88 -9.62 -15.27
C LEU A 25 -25.85 -10.59 -15.98
N ARG A 26 -25.48 -11.86 -16.17
CA ARG A 26 -26.27 -12.89 -16.85
C ARG A 26 -26.75 -12.46 -18.25
N ARG A 27 -25.89 -11.77 -19.01
CA ARG A 27 -26.17 -11.29 -20.37
C ARG A 27 -25.16 -11.78 -21.39
N LYS A 28 -25.53 -11.76 -22.68
CA LYS A 28 -24.60 -12.08 -23.77
C LYS A 28 -23.42 -11.11 -23.76
N CYS A 29 -22.20 -11.64 -23.91
CA CYS A 29 -21.00 -10.83 -24.08
C CYS A 29 -20.86 -10.48 -25.57
N ALA A 30 -21.02 -9.20 -25.90
CA ALA A 30 -20.81 -8.70 -27.26
C ALA A 30 -19.31 -8.62 -27.60
N THR A 31 -18.98 -8.63 -28.89
CA THR A 31 -17.59 -8.55 -29.37
C THR A 31 -16.92 -7.22 -29.02
N ASP A 32 -17.70 -6.16 -28.83
CA ASP A 32 -17.27 -4.81 -28.45
C ASP A 32 -17.49 -4.52 -26.95
N CYS A 33 -17.65 -5.56 -26.12
CA CYS A 33 -17.88 -5.40 -24.69
C CYS A 33 -16.70 -4.68 -24.01
N ILE A 34 -16.95 -3.46 -23.51
CA ILE A 34 -15.94 -2.64 -22.82
C ILE A 34 -15.33 -3.33 -21.59
N PHE A 35 -16.05 -4.26 -20.96
CA PHE A 35 -15.56 -4.98 -19.78
C PHE A 35 -14.75 -6.23 -20.13
N ALA A 36 -14.89 -6.77 -21.34
CA ALA A 36 -14.27 -8.04 -21.70
C ALA A 36 -12.73 -8.07 -21.51
N PRO A 37 -11.98 -7.02 -21.88
CA PRO A 37 -10.53 -7.02 -21.69
C PRO A 37 -10.05 -7.06 -20.24
N TYR A 38 -10.90 -6.67 -19.27
CA TYR A 38 -10.48 -6.46 -17.88
C TYR A 38 -11.01 -7.52 -16.90
N PHE A 39 -12.04 -8.28 -17.31
CA PHE A 39 -12.67 -9.31 -16.47
C PHE A 39 -12.54 -10.70 -17.12
N CYS A 40 -11.32 -11.09 -17.46
CA CYS A 40 -11.02 -12.40 -18.07
C CYS A 40 -10.64 -13.50 -17.07
N SER A 41 -10.41 -13.16 -15.79
CA SER A 41 -10.04 -14.14 -14.76
C SER A 41 -11.26 -14.83 -14.12
N GLU A 42 -11.00 -15.96 -13.45
CA GLU A 42 -12.02 -16.66 -12.64
C GLU A 42 -12.58 -15.79 -11.51
N GLN A 43 -11.78 -14.87 -10.94
CA GLN A 43 -12.27 -13.90 -9.95
C GLN A 43 -13.04 -12.72 -10.58
N GLY A 44 -13.09 -12.62 -11.91
CA GLY A 44 -13.74 -11.53 -12.64
C GLY A 44 -15.18 -11.26 -12.20
N PRO A 45 -16.07 -12.27 -12.09
CA PRO A 45 -17.44 -12.08 -11.62
C PRO A 45 -17.53 -11.51 -10.20
N ALA A 46 -16.70 -11.98 -9.26
CA ALA A 46 -16.70 -11.52 -7.88
C ALA A 46 -16.23 -10.06 -7.78
N ARG A 47 -15.16 -9.70 -8.50
CA ARG A 47 -14.68 -8.31 -8.58
C ARG A 47 -15.73 -7.40 -9.22
N PHE A 48 -16.35 -7.85 -10.30
CA PHE A 48 -17.39 -7.07 -10.94
C PHE A 48 -18.64 -6.91 -10.06
N ALA A 49 -18.96 -7.90 -9.22
CA ALA A 49 -20.05 -7.79 -8.25
C ALA A 49 -19.83 -6.64 -7.27
N ALA A 50 -18.61 -6.49 -6.73
CA ALA A 50 -18.25 -5.39 -5.85
C ALA A 50 -18.42 -4.04 -6.55
N ILE A 51 -17.83 -3.92 -7.75
CA ILE A 51 -17.91 -2.73 -8.59
C ILE A 51 -19.37 -2.36 -8.90
N HIS A 52 -20.17 -3.34 -9.29
CA HIS A 52 -21.57 -3.14 -9.61
C HIS A 52 -22.37 -2.66 -8.40
N LYS A 53 -22.09 -3.21 -7.21
CA LYS A 53 -22.78 -2.82 -5.97
C LYS A 53 -22.50 -1.38 -5.57
N VAL A 54 -21.26 -0.90 -5.72
CA VAL A 54 -20.85 0.43 -5.23
C VAL A 54 -21.02 1.52 -6.28
N PHE A 55 -20.57 1.26 -7.51
CA PHE A 55 -20.54 2.27 -8.57
C PHE A 55 -21.62 2.04 -9.64
N GLY A 56 -22.00 0.78 -9.86
CA GLY A 56 -22.92 0.41 -10.93
C GLY A 56 -22.24 0.27 -12.29
N ALA A 57 -22.70 -0.70 -13.09
CA ALA A 57 -22.08 -1.01 -14.39
C ALA A 57 -22.07 0.19 -15.35
N SER A 58 -23.16 0.96 -15.43
CA SER A 58 -23.27 2.09 -16.35
C SER A 58 -22.30 3.22 -16.01
N ASN A 59 -22.09 3.50 -14.72
CA ASN A 59 -21.18 4.56 -14.28
C ASN A 59 -19.73 4.16 -14.57
N VAL A 60 -19.36 2.91 -14.31
CA VAL A 60 -18.01 2.42 -14.62
C VAL A 60 -17.77 2.36 -16.12
N SER A 61 -18.76 1.97 -16.92
CA SER A 61 -18.66 2.05 -18.38
C SER A 61 -18.36 3.48 -18.84
N LYS A 62 -19.13 4.47 -18.36
CA LYS A 62 -18.90 5.89 -18.68
C LYS A 62 -17.53 6.37 -18.20
N LEU A 63 -17.12 6.01 -16.99
CA LEU A 63 -15.82 6.38 -16.44
C LEU A 63 -14.69 5.83 -17.31
N LEU A 64 -14.72 4.54 -17.67
CA LEU A 64 -13.70 3.93 -18.51
C LEU A 64 -13.62 4.57 -19.90
N LEU A 65 -14.73 5.04 -20.47
CA LEU A 65 -14.70 5.76 -21.74
C LEU A 65 -13.90 7.07 -21.67
N HIS A 66 -13.88 7.74 -20.52
CA HIS A 66 -13.09 8.98 -20.29
C HIS A 66 -11.64 8.71 -19.88
N VAL A 67 -11.30 7.48 -19.51
CA VAL A 67 -9.93 7.08 -19.19
C VAL A 67 -9.19 6.66 -20.47
N PRO A 68 -7.96 7.16 -20.72
CA PRO A 68 -7.12 6.71 -21.83
C PRO A 68 -6.97 5.18 -21.83
N VAL A 69 -7.03 4.56 -23.01
CA VAL A 69 -7.07 3.09 -23.13
C VAL A 69 -5.96 2.39 -22.37
N HIS A 70 -4.74 2.95 -22.37
CA HIS A 70 -3.58 2.39 -21.69
C HIS A 70 -3.67 2.42 -20.15
N ASP A 71 -4.49 3.30 -19.58
CA ASP A 71 -4.68 3.43 -18.13
C ASP A 71 -5.91 2.65 -17.64
N ARG A 72 -6.76 2.14 -18.54
CA ARG A 72 -8.02 1.48 -18.16
C ARG A 72 -7.83 0.23 -17.31
N CYS A 73 -6.77 -0.55 -17.54
CA CYS A 73 -6.52 -1.74 -16.70
C CYS A 73 -6.26 -1.32 -15.24
N GLU A 74 -5.37 -0.35 -15.01
CA GLU A 74 -5.07 0.16 -13.66
C GLU A 74 -6.29 0.87 -13.03
N ALA A 75 -7.08 1.57 -13.84
CA ALA A 75 -8.33 2.16 -13.39
C ALA A 75 -9.32 1.09 -12.89
N VAL A 76 -9.50 -0.02 -13.63
CA VAL A 76 -10.40 -1.11 -13.20
C VAL A 76 -9.91 -1.76 -11.89
N VAL A 77 -8.60 -1.95 -11.72
CA VAL A 77 -8.02 -2.48 -10.48
C VAL A 77 -8.33 -1.54 -9.30
N THR A 78 -8.14 -0.24 -9.50
CA THR A 78 -8.41 0.79 -8.47
C THR A 78 -9.89 0.84 -8.11
N ILE A 79 -10.78 0.85 -9.11
CA ILE A 79 -12.23 0.84 -8.90
C ILE A 79 -12.67 -0.43 -8.16
N ALA A 80 -12.09 -1.59 -8.49
CA ALA A 80 -12.37 -2.85 -7.78
C ALA A 80 -11.97 -2.76 -6.31
N TYR A 81 -10.77 -2.23 -6.03
CA TYR A 81 -10.27 -2.03 -4.67
C TYR A 81 -11.16 -1.09 -3.86
N GLU A 82 -11.51 0.07 -4.43
CA GLU A 82 -12.38 1.05 -3.77
C GLU A 82 -13.77 0.49 -3.50
N ALA A 83 -14.35 -0.23 -4.46
CA ALA A 83 -15.64 -0.88 -4.28
C ALA A 83 -15.60 -1.90 -3.14
N GLN A 84 -14.55 -2.73 -3.10
CA GLN A 84 -14.41 -3.72 -2.04
C GLN A 84 -14.20 -3.08 -0.68
N ALA A 85 -13.38 -2.03 -0.60
CA ALA A 85 -13.17 -1.28 0.64
C ALA A 85 -14.50 -0.69 1.13
N ARG A 86 -15.31 -0.10 0.25
CA ARG A 86 -16.62 0.46 0.61
C ARG A 86 -17.68 -0.58 0.98
N ILE A 87 -17.55 -1.81 0.51
CA ILE A 87 -18.40 -2.92 0.96
C ILE A 87 -18.04 -3.34 2.39
N ARG A 88 -16.75 -3.38 2.72
CA ARG A 88 -16.26 -3.74 4.06
C ARG A 88 -16.53 -2.65 5.08
N ASP A 89 -16.26 -1.40 4.71
CA ASP A 89 -16.54 -0.22 5.50
C ASP A 89 -17.49 0.71 4.72
N PRO A 90 -18.81 0.61 4.97
CA PRO A 90 -19.81 1.46 4.31
C PRO A 90 -19.68 2.95 4.64
N VAL A 91 -19.02 3.31 5.74
CA VAL A 91 -18.90 4.69 6.22
C VAL A 91 -17.69 5.35 5.58
N TYR A 92 -16.50 4.77 5.74
CA TYR A 92 -15.23 5.38 5.31
C TYR A 92 -14.59 4.69 4.10
N GLY A 93 -14.93 3.44 3.80
CA GLY A 93 -14.39 2.70 2.67
C GLY A 93 -12.86 2.70 2.62
N CYS A 94 -12.27 3.06 1.47
CA CYS A 94 -10.81 3.13 1.33
C CYS A 94 -10.18 4.28 2.16
N VAL A 95 -10.97 5.26 2.62
CA VAL A 95 -10.46 6.38 3.43
C VAL A 95 -10.01 5.90 4.81
N ALA A 96 -10.65 4.87 5.38
CA ALA A 96 -10.18 4.25 6.62
C ALA A 96 -8.74 3.72 6.49
N HIS A 97 -8.40 3.11 5.34
CA HIS A 97 -7.04 2.65 5.09
C HIS A 97 -6.05 3.81 4.96
N ILE A 98 -6.45 4.93 4.35
CA ILE A 98 -5.62 6.14 4.28
C ILE A 98 -5.31 6.63 5.69
N PHE A 99 -6.32 6.76 6.55
CA PHE A 99 -6.12 7.19 7.94
C PHE A 99 -5.25 6.23 8.74
N ALA A 100 -5.47 4.92 8.61
CA ALA A 100 -4.65 3.91 9.29
C ALA A 100 -3.16 4.02 8.89
N LEU A 101 -2.88 4.19 7.60
CA LEU A 101 -1.52 4.37 7.09
C LEU A 101 -0.91 5.69 7.57
N GLN A 102 -1.67 6.78 7.57
CA GLN A 102 -1.20 8.07 8.11
C GLN A 102 -0.85 7.98 9.59
N GLN A 103 -1.68 7.31 10.38
CA GLN A 103 -1.42 7.07 11.81
C GLN A 103 -0.18 6.20 12.00
N GLN A 104 0.00 5.16 11.19
CA GLN A 104 1.19 4.31 11.24
C GLN A 104 2.46 5.10 10.93
N VAL A 105 2.45 5.96 9.91
CA VAL A 105 3.56 6.85 9.59
C VAL A 105 3.89 7.78 10.77
N ALA A 106 2.87 8.41 11.36
CA ALA A 106 3.07 9.29 12.51
C ALA A 106 3.65 8.54 13.72
N CYS A 107 3.15 7.34 14.03
CA CYS A 107 3.67 6.49 15.10
C CYS A 107 5.14 6.11 14.85
N LEU A 108 5.47 5.68 13.63
CA LEU A 108 6.84 5.32 13.27
C LEU A 108 7.80 6.52 13.35
N GLN A 109 7.34 7.70 12.94
CA GLN A 109 8.13 8.93 13.06
C GLN A 109 8.39 9.31 14.52
N ALA A 110 7.38 9.19 15.39
CA ALA A 110 7.53 9.43 16.83
C ALA A 110 8.53 8.44 17.47
N GLN A 111 8.45 7.16 17.11
CA GLN A 111 9.39 6.13 17.56
C GLN A 111 10.83 6.44 17.11
N LEU A 112 11.03 6.85 15.85
CA LEU A 112 12.33 7.25 15.35
C LEU A 112 12.89 8.47 16.10
N LEU A 113 12.05 9.45 16.42
CA LEU A 113 12.48 10.62 17.19
C LEU A 113 12.88 10.24 18.61
N GLN A 114 12.10 9.37 19.26
CA GLN A 114 12.39 8.87 20.60
C GLN A 114 13.74 8.13 20.65
N VAL A 115 13.99 7.21 19.71
CA VAL A 115 15.26 6.47 19.64
C VAL A 115 16.43 7.41 19.38
N LYS A 116 16.28 8.41 18.49
CA LYS A 116 17.32 9.42 18.25
C LYS A 116 17.62 10.24 19.49
N ALA A 117 16.60 10.64 20.26
CA ALA A 117 16.78 11.36 21.51
C ALA A 117 17.50 10.50 22.57
N GLN A 118 17.14 9.22 22.68
CA GLN A 118 17.81 8.28 23.57
C GLN A 118 19.30 8.08 23.22
N LEU A 119 19.63 7.98 21.92
CA LEU A 119 21.02 7.89 21.46
C LEU A 119 21.80 9.17 21.80
N ALA A 120 21.22 10.35 21.55
CA ALA A 120 21.85 11.61 21.90
C ALA A 120 22.10 11.74 23.41
N GLN A 121 21.13 11.31 24.23
CA GLN A 121 21.28 11.33 25.68
C GLN A 121 22.38 10.37 26.15
N SER A 122 22.42 9.14 25.65
CA SER A 122 23.45 8.15 25.99
C SER A 122 24.87 8.63 25.64
N LEU A 123 25.05 9.37 24.53
CA LEU A 123 26.33 9.97 24.17
C LEU A 123 26.75 11.10 25.14
N ILE A 124 25.80 11.91 25.61
CA ILE A 124 26.05 12.97 26.61
C ILE A 124 26.40 12.33 27.96
N ASP A 125 25.64 11.31 28.38
CA ASP A 125 25.88 10.60 29.64
C ASP A 125 27.27 9.92 29.63
N SER A 126 27.67 9.35 28.50
CA SER A 126 29.01 8.77 28.31
C SER A 126 30.13 9.82 28.46
N ARG A 127 29.93 11.04 27.93
CA ARG A 127 30.88 12.17 28.10
C ARG A 127 30.90 12.70 29.54
N ASN A 128 29.77 12.68 30.24
CA ASN A 128 29.69 13.18 31.60
C ASN A 128 30.42 12.24 32.58
N ILE A 129 30.34 10.92 32.37
CA ILE A 129 31.12 9.93 33.12
C ILE A 129 32.63 10.15 32.93
N GLU A 130 33.13 10.42 31.72
CA GLU A 130 34.56 10.68 31.50
C GLU A 130 35.07 11.94 32.21
N ASN A 131 34.26 13.00 32.27
CA ASN A 131 34.62 14.25 32.94
C ASN A 131 34.50 14.18 34.48
N GLN A 132 33.70 13.26 35.02
CA GLN A 132 33.59 13.06 36.47
C GLN A 132 34.85 12.42 37.08
N TRP A 133 35.61 11.65 36.29
CA TRP A 133 36.84 10.98 36.75
C TRP A 133 38.12 11.82 36.57
N THR A 134 38.05 12.95 35.89
CA THR A 134 39.18 13.88 35.69
C THR A 134 39.16 15.08 36.64
N GLY A 135 38.04 15.34 37.33
CA GLY A 135 37.86 16.50 38.22
C GLY A 135 38.35 16.36 39.67
N ASN A 136 38.57 15.14 40.16
CA ASN A 136 39.09 14.88 41.50
C ASN A 136 40.19 13.84 41.42
N ASN A 137 41.46 14.25 41.50
CA ASN A 137 42.56 13.56 42.20
C ASN A 137 43.89 14.24 41.85
N VAL A 138 44.23 15.28 42.61
CA VAL A 138 45.63 15.48 43.01
C VAL A 138 45.92 14.44 44.09
N ALA A 139 47.04 13.72 43.92
CA ALA A 139 47.69 12.79 44.84
C ALA A 139 47.24 11.31 44.82
N GLY A 140 47.66 10.61 43.75
CA GLY A 140 48.39 9.33 43.77
C GLY A 140 47.86 8.15 44.60
N VAL A 141 47.20 7.19 43.94
CA VAL A 141 47.27 5.74 44.23
C VAL A 141 46.91 4.96 42.94
N PRO A 142 47.60 3.87 42.56
CA PRO A 142 47.16 3.02 41.45
C PRO A 142 46.12 2.02 41.98
N MET A 143 44.89 2.07 41.47
CA MET A 143 43.86 1.07 41.79
C MET A 143 43.29 0.45 40.52
N VAL A 144 43.35 -0.87 40.55
CA VAL A 144 42.99 -1.92 39.59
C VAL A 144 41.58 -1.72 38.97
N PRO A 145 41.34 -2.16 37.71
CA PRO A 145 40.02 -2.05 37.09
C PRO A 145 39.03 -3.02 37.73
N THR A 146 38.24 -2.52 38.68
CA THR A 146 37.06 -3.24 39.18
C THR A 146 35.87 -2.87 38.29
N TYR A 147 35.53 -3.78 37.39
CA TYR A 147 34.30 -3.78 36.60
C TYR A 147 33.10 -3.56 37.53
N PRO A 148 32.25 -2.53 37.32
CA PRO A 148 30.97 -2.49 38.00
C PRO A 148 30.09 -3.54 37.34
N THR A 149 29.78 -4.57 38.11
CA THR A 149 28.71 -5.52 37.85
C THR A 149 27.45 -4.72 37.50
N TYR A 150 27.04 -4.75 36.23
CA TYR A 150 25.78 -4.17 35.75
C TYR A 150 24.62 -4.97 36.35
N MET A 151 24.25 -4.65 37.58
CA MET A 151 22.96 -5.02 38.14
C MET A 151 21.94 -4.08 37.54
N ASN A 152 21.37 -4.55 36.43
CA ASN A 152 20.25 -4.00 35.69
C ASN A 152 19.07 -3.69 36.65
N PRO A 153 18.71 -2.43 36.91
CA PRO A 153 17.42 -2.13 37.52
C PRO A 153 16.37 -2.18 36.42
N ILE A 154 15.73 -3.34 36.31
CA ILE A 154 14.35 -3.54 35.83
C ILE A 154 13.96 -2.62 34.67
N SER A 155 14.13 -3.14 33.45
CA SER A 155 13.30 -2.73 32.32
C SER A 155 11.84 -2.60 32.78
N PRO A 156 11.12 -1.51 32.46
CA PRO A 156 9.69 -1.65 32.37
C PRO A 156 9.48 -2.66 31.25
N GLN A 157 9.01 -3.86 31.58
CA GLN A 157 8.37 -4.71 30.61
C GLN A 157 7.24 -3.86 30.01
N SER A 158 7.47 -3.30 28.82
CA SER A 158 6.40 -3.08 27.89
C SER A 158 5.98 -4.47 27.44
N SER A 159 5.17 -5.13 28.26
CA SER A 159 4.29 -6.20 27.81
C SER A 159 3.38 -5.57 26.78
N LEU A 160 3.82 -5.56 25.52
CA LEU A 160 2.96 -5.35 24.39
C LEU A 160 2.39 -6.73 24.07
N GLU A 161 1.44 -7.15 24.90
CA GLU A 161 0.47 -8.13 24.47
C GLU A 161 -0.23 -7.56 23.23
N SER A 162 -0.29 -8.41 22.21
CA SER A 162 -1.22 -8.35 21.09
C SER A 162 -1.08 -7.13 20.17
N ILE A 163 -0.08 -7.19 19.30
CA ILE A 163 -0.37 -6.85 17.90
C ILE A 163 -1.34 -7.93 17.43
N ASP A 164 -2.64 -7.66 17.59
CA ASP A 164 -3.63 -8.32 16.76
C ASP A 164 -3.18 -8.08 15.34
N HIS A 165 -2.67 -9.14 14.72
CA HIS A 165 -2.49 -9.22 13.29
C HIS A 165 -3.90 -9.19 12.70
N SER A 166 -4.51 -8.01 12.68
CA SER A 166 -5.62 -7.74 11.79
C SER A 166 -5.08 -8.07 10.41
N ASN A 167 -5.77 -9.02 9.79
CA ASN A 167 -5.47 -9.81 8.60
C ASN A 167 -5.24 -8.97 7.30
N ASP A 168 -4.84 -7.70 7.43
CA ASP A 168 -4.77 -6.73 6.35
C ASP A 168 -3.52 -6.92 5.47
N GLY A 169 -2.49 -7.60 5.98
CA GLY A 169 -1.27 -7.93 5.23
C GLY A 169 -1.52 -8.87 4.04
N MET A 170 -2.58 -9.68 4.06
CA MET A 170 -2.91 -10.57 2.93
C MET A 170 -3.55 -9.84 1.74
N TYR A 171 -4.08 -8.62 1.91
CA TYR A 171 -4.96 -8.01 0.90
C TYR A 171 -4.21 -7.18 -0.16
N MET A 172 -3.04 -6.62 0.19
CA MET A 172 -2.15 -6.00 -0.82
C MET A 172 -1.60 -7.04 -1.81
N GLN A 173 -1.47 -8.29 -1.39
CA GLN A 173 -1.05 -9.40 -2.26
C GLN A 173 -2.12 -9.71 -3.33
N GLU A 174 -3.40 -9.55 -3.01
CA GLU A 174 -4.49 -9.77 -3.96
C GLU A 174 -4.52 -8.69 -5.06
N ILE A 175 -4.20 -7.43 -4.72
CA ILE A 175 -4.00 -6.34 -5.70
C ILE A 175 -2.83 -6.66 -6.64
N GLN A 176 -1.72 -7.17 -6.08
CA GLN A 176 -0.56 -7.58 -6.87
C GLN A 176 -0.90 -8.72 -7.84
N SER A 177 -1.68 -9.72 -7.39
CA SER A 177 -2.19 -10.81 -8.24
C SER A 177 -3.16 -10.31 -9.33
N CYS A 178 -3.92 -9.23 -9.11
CA CYS A 178 -4.73 -8.59 -10.15
C CYS A 178 -3.86 -8.04 -11.29
N ARG A 179 -2.71 -7.46 -10.93
CA ARG A 179 -1.78 -6.82 -11.86
C ARG A 179 -1.11 -7.84 -12.79
N GLU A 180 -0.90 -9.06 -12.29
CA GLU A 180 -0.30 -10.17 -13.03
C GLU A 180 -1.28 -10.84 -14.02
N ASN A 181 -2.59 -10.78 -13.76
CA ASN A 181 -3.62 -11.39 -14.62
C ASN A 181 -4.07 -10.51 -15.80
N CYS A 182 -3.68 -9.23 -15.84
CA CYS A 182 -3.91 -8.33 -16.98
C CYS A 182 -2.81 -8.58 -18.04
N SER A 183 -2.79 -9.77 -18.65
CA SER A 183 -1.82 -10.13 -19.68
C SER A 183 -2.17 -9.50 -21.02
N VAL A 184 -1.96 -8.18 -21.15
CA VAL A 184 -1.65 -7.54 -22.43
C VAL A 184 -0.83 -6.27 -22.19
N GLN A 185 0.47 -6.40 -22.51
CA GLN A 185 1.55 -5.40 -22.55
C GLN A 185 2.18 -4.91 -21.23
N PRO A 186 3.53 -4.83 -21.18
CA PRO A 186 4.25 -4.30 -20.02
C PRO A 186 4.08 -2.78 -19.96
N CYS A 187 3.12 -2.29 -19.18
CA CYS A 187 3.15 -0.89 -18.75
C CYS A 187 4.17 -0.75 -17.62
N SER A 188 5.45 -0.90 -17.96
CA SER A 188 6.57 -0.57 -17.09
C SER A 188 6.72 0.95 -17.03
N LYS A 189 5.81 1.64 -16.36
CA LYS A 189 6.14 2.92 -15.71
C LYS A 189 6.32 2.65 -14.24
N LYS A 190 7.59 2.41 -13.85
CA LYS A 190 8.03 2.74 -12.49
C LYS A 190 7.61 4.20 -12.27
N ARG A 191 6.70 4.45 -11.33
CA ARG A 191 6.61 5.80 -10.76
C ARG A 191 8.03 6.11 -10.26
N PRO A 192 8.65 7.24 -10.63
CA PRO A 192 9.85 7.65 -9.95
C PRO A 192 9.42 7.95 -8.52
N TYR A 193 9.69 7.01 -7.61
CA TYR A 193 9.63 7.29 -6.18
C TYR A 193 10.84 8.18 -5.90
N GLY A 194 10.66 9.48 -6.15
CA GLY A 194 11.60 10.51 -5.74
C GLY A 194 11.55 10.60 -4.22
N ASN A 195 12.70 10.39 -3.59
CA ASN A 195 12.88 10.64 -2.16
C ASN A 195 12.76 12.15 -1.92
N ASP A 196 11.56 12.67 -1.74
CA ASP A 196 11.38 14.07 -1.34
C ASP A 196 10.51 14.17 -0.09
N LEU A 197 11.19 14.46 1.01
CA LEU A 197 10.69 14.76 2.35
C LEU A 197 9.61 15.89 2.36
N GLY A 198 9.44 16.62 1.26
CA GLY A 198 8.41 17.65 1.07
C GLY A 198 7.01 17.12 0.75
N GLN A 199 6.88 15.92 0.17
CA GLN A 199 5.58 15.41 -0.31
C GLN A 199 4.66 14.93 0.82
N LEU A 200 5.24 14.59 1.98
CA LEU A 200 4.47 14.23 3.17
C LEU A 200 3.73 15.44 3.76
N GLY A 201 4.32 16.63 3.66
CA GLY A 201 3.69 17.88 4.10
C GLY A 201 2.48 18.27 3.25
N GLU A 202 2.56 18.06 1.93
CA GLU A 202 1.45 18.37 1.02
C GLU A 202 0.27 17.43 1.21
N LEU A 203 0.53 16.14 1.39
CA LEU A 203 -0.53 15.13 1.61
C LEU A 203 -1.23 15.34 2.96
N GLN A 204 -0.46 15.69 4.00
CA GLN A 204 -1.00 16.00 5.32
C GLN A 204 -1.78 17.33 5.34
N ALA A 205 -1.32 18.33 4.58
CA ALA A 205 -2.03 19.59 4.40
C ALA A 205 -3.34 19.41 3.61
N LEU A 206 -3.38 18.50 2.64
CA LEU A 206 -4.61 18.15 1.92
C LEU A 206 -5.60 17.41 2.83
N ALA A 207 -5.14 16.43 3.60
CA ALA A 207 -5.97 15.69 4.54
C ALA A 207 -6.59 16.60 5.62
N LEU A 208 -5.81 17.50 6.20
CA LEU A 208 -6.30 18.51 7.16
C LEU A 208 -7.35 19.45 6.57
N ARG A 209 -7.22 19.77 5.27
CA ARG A 209 -8.18 20.65 4.57
C ARG A 209 -9.50 19.92 4.30
N MET A 210 -9.46 18.62 4.04
CA MET A 210 -10.66 17.80 3.82
C MET A 210 -11.43 17.49 5.11
N MET A 211 -10.80 17.57 6.27
CA MET A 211 -11.45 17.34 7.58
C MET A 211 -12.11 18.60 8.20
N ARG A 212 -12.08 19.75 7.50
CA ARG A 212 -12.53 21.06 8.04
C ARG A 212 -13.83 21.57 7.41
N ASN A 213 -14.62 20.70 6.78
CA ASN A 213 -15.98 20.97 6.29
C ASN A 213 -17.00 20.13 7.05
#